data_AF-A0A952ASA9-F1
#
_entry.id   AF-A0A952ASA9-F1
#
_cell.length_a   1.000
_cell.length_b   1.000
_cell.length_c   1.000
_cell.angle_alpha   90.00
_cell.angle_beta   90.00
_cell.angle_gamma   90.00
#
_symmetry.space_group_name_H-M   'P 1'
#
loop_
_entity.id
_entity.type
_entity.pdbx_description
1 polymer ?
#
loop_
_entity_poly.entity_id
_entity_poly.type
_entity_poly.pdbx_seq_one_letter_code
_entity_poly.pdbx_strand_id
1 'polypeptide(L)'
;MSKDKLTASDWELVRNTPYWVNQVLAAADGRVSFILKMRENKAFEKAVKEYKSNNALIKDIVSDGGDASKELEKASQADAEKALNRIATIVAEKLGAEDLAALKDFALSVGNSVASAAREHGTGDAISDKEKAALSNIERAMKVSVAAAPAPGIAKPSVTMGKPAPAPAAPSIPVKRDDDAKAKAEAEAKAKKEAEARLEKARHEAEARQQEAKARAEAAAKAREEAAAAKAEAEAKAREEAAAAAAAAAAAAAAAAPKYTQFIAEHTVKAGDNLSFISEKYYGTQANFRILYEANKDVIGDNMNLIKPGQVLKIPKL
;
A
#
# COMPACT_ATOMS: atom_id res chain seq x y z
N MET A 1 -25.31 12.38 10.45
CA MET A 1 -24.41 11.45 9.74
C MET A 1 -23.13 11.32 10.53
N SER A 2 -22.43 10.17 10.49
CA SER A 2 -21.14 10.06 11.18
C SER A 2 -20.10 11.04 10.61
N LYS A 3 -20.31 11.45 9.37
CA LYS A 3 -19.57 12.50 8.64
C LYS A 3 -19.57 13.87 9.33
N ASP A 4 -20.65 14.24 10.02
CA ASP A 4 -20.79 15.59 10.61
C ASP A 4 -19.82 15.82 11.78
N LYS A 5 -19.29 14.74 12.36
CA LYS A 5 -18.32 14.78 13.47
C LYS A 5 -16.86 14.71 13.00
N LEU A 6 -16.63 14.56 11.69
CA LEU A 6 -15.31 14.40 11.09
C LEU A 6 -14.98 15.61 10.22
N THR A 7 -13.70 15.99 10.16
CA THR A 7 -13.25 16.94 9.13
C THR A 7 -13.26 16.28 7.76
N ALA A 8 -13.21 17.06 6.67
CA ALA A 8 -13.14 16.51 5.32
C ALA A 8 -11.94 15.54 5.15
N SER A 9 -10.78 15.91 5.70
CA SER A 9 -9.57 15.07 5.65
C SER A 9 -9.68 13.82 6.52
N ASP A 10 -10.31 13.91 7.69
CA ASP A 10 -10.55 12.73 8.53
C ASP A 10 -11.53 11.76 7.84
N TRP A 11 -12.60 12.31 7.25
CA TRP A 11 -13.58 11.52 6.51
C TRP A 11 -12.95 10.82 5.33
N GLU A 12 -12.07 11.50 4.59
CA GLU A 12 -11.34 10.90 3.47
C GLU A 12 -10.47 9.71 3.90
N LEU A 13 -9.80 9.82 5.04
CA LEU A 13 -9.01 8.73 5.59
C LEU A 13 -9.90 7.55 6.01
N VAL A 14 -11.00 7.83 6.73
CA VAL A 14 -11.91 6.83 7.30
C VAL A 14 -12.71 6.11 6.21
N ARG A 15 -13.23 6.82 5.19
CA ARG A 15 -13.98 6.20 4.07
C ARG A 15 -13.11 5.28 3.23
N ASN A 16 -11.80 5.52 3.21
CA ASN A 16 -10.82 4.70 2.49
C ASN A 16 -10.29 3.50 3.31
N THR A 17 -10.80 3.25 4.53
CA THR A 17 -10.41 2.09 5.35
C THR A 17 -10.35 0.76 4.57
N PRO A 18 -11.34 0.41 3.74
CA PRO A 18 -11.30 -0.85 2.98
C PRO A 18 -10.09 -0.93 2.03
N TYR A 19 -9.72 0.18 1.40
CA TYR A 19 -8.60 0.23 0.48
C TYR A 19 -7.25 0.10 1.20
N TRP A 20 -7.13 0.68 2.41
CA TRP A 20 -5.96 0.48 3.25
C TRP A 20 -5.81 -0.98 3.68
N VAL A 21 -6.90 -1.65 4.04
CA VAL A 21 -6.92 -3.10 4.32
C VAL A 21 -6.44 -3.91 3.11
N ASN A 22 -6.98 -3.61 1.93
CA ASN A 22 -6.59 -4.29 0.69
C ASN A 22 -5.11 -4.10 0.38
N GLN A 23 -4.57 -2.90 0.62
CA GLN A 23 -3.16 -2.59 0.39
C GLN A 23 -2.23 -3.34 1.35
N VAL A 24 -2.61 -3.48 2.63
CA VAL A 24 -1.83 -4.28 3.59
C VAL A 24 -1.73 -5.73 3.14
N LEU A 25 -2.83 -6.31 2.62
CA LEU A 25 -2.86 -7.67 2.11
C LEU A 25 -2.04 -7.83 0.83
N ALA A 26 -2.23 -6.94 -0.16
CA ALA A 26 -1.50 -6.96 -1.41
C ALA A 26 0.02 -6.80 -1.21
N ALA A 27 0.44 -5.97 -0.26
CA ALA A 27 1.85 -5.80 0.06
C ALA A 27 2.46 -7.01 0.79
N ALA A 28 1.65 -7.78 1.54
CA ALA A 28 2.09 -8.97 2.26
C ALA A 28 2.30 -10.18 1.33
N ASP A 29 1.47 -10.34 0.30
CA ASP A 29 1.54 -11.49 -0.61
C ASP A 29 2.62 -11.30 -1.71
N GLY A 30 2.96 -10.06 -2.05
CA GLY A 30 4.02 -9.73 -3.00
C GLY A 30 3.52 -9.64 -4.44
N ARG A 31 4.37 -9.94 -5.44
CA ARG A 31 3.98 -9.82 -6.87
C ARG A 31 3.00 -10.93 -7.26
N VAL A 32 1.73 -10.62 -7.07
CA VAL A 32 0.57 -11.45 -7.46
C VAL A 32 0.38 -11.41 -8.99
N SER A 33 0.02 -12.55 -9.59
CA SER A 33 -0.35 -12.64 -11.01
C SER A 33 -1.52 -11.70 -11.34
N PHE A 34 -1.52 -11.10 -12.54
CA PHE A 34 -2.59 -10.21 -13.00
C PHE A 34 -4.01 -10.83 -12.86
N ILE A 35 -4.13 -12.13 -13.09
CA ILE A 35 -5.40 -12.87 -12.97
C ILE A 35 -5.87 -12.94 -11.51
N LEU A 36 -4.95 -13.19 -10.58
CA LEU A 36 -5.26 -13.31 -9.17
C LEU A 36 -5.59 -11.93 -8.57
N LYS A 37 -4.87 -10.87 -9.00
CA LYS A 37 -5.19 -9.48 -8.64
C LYS A 37 -6.60 -9.05 -9.08
N MET A 38 -7.04 -9.45 -10.29
CA MET A 38 -8.42 -9.20 -10.72
C MET A 38 -9.46 -9.90 -9.84
N ARG A 39 -9.18 -11.13 -9.42
CA ARG A 39 -10.10 -11.92 -8.59
C ARG A 39 -10.20 -11.36 -7.16
N GLU A 40 -9.08 -10.98 -6.57
CA GLU A 40 -9.01 -10.30 -5.28
C GLU A 40 -9.74 -8.95 -5.32
N ASN A 41 -9.54 -8.15 -6.38
CA ASN A 41 -10.24 -6.88 -6.52
C ASN A 41 -11.75 -7.06 -6.68
N LYS A 42 -12.19 -8.09 -7.41
CA LYS A 42 -13.62 -8.44 -7.52
C LYS A 42 -14.21 -8.89 -6.19
N ALA A 43 -13.46 -9.66 -5.41
CA ALA A 43 -13.87 -10.08 -4.08
C ALA A 43 -13.92 -8.92 -3.09
N PHE A 44 -12.95 -8.00 -3.18
CA PHE A 44 -12.92 -6.75 -2.42
C PHE A 44 -14.16 -5.89 -2.69
N GLU A 45 -14.44 -5.58 -3.96
CA GLU A 45 -15.60 -4.77 -4.35
C GLU A 45 -16.92 -5.41 -3.88
N LYS A 46 -17.03 -6.73 -4.06
CA LYS A 46 -18.19 -7.49 -3.59
C LYS A 46 -18.31 -7.43 -2.07
N ALA A 47 -17.23 -7.64 -1.34
CA ALA A 47 -17.21 -7.62 0.13
C ALA A 47 -17.61 -6.25 0.69
N VAL A 48 -17.12 -5.17 0.10
CA VAL A 48 -17.50 -3.80 0.50
C VAL A 48 -18.97 -3.54 0.20
N LYS A 49 -19.43 -3.87 -1.01
CA LYS A 49 -20.80 -3.57 -1.47
C LYS A 49 -21.89 -4.40 -0.79
N GLU A 50 -21.59 -5.67 -0.47
CA GLU A 50 -22.54 -6.59 0.15
C GLU A 50 -22.51 -6.55 1.68
N TYR A 51 -21.56 -5.82 2.29
CA TYR A 51 -21.48 -5.72 3.74
C TYR A 51 -22.69 -4.99 4.32
N LYS A 52 -23.45 -5.69 5.16
CA LYS A 52 -24.64 -5.16 5.84
C LYS A 52 -24.30 -4.86 7.29
N SER A 53 -24.47 -3.60 7.69
CA SER A 53 -24.34 -3.17 9.08
C SER A 53 -25.47 -2.22 9.44
N ASN A 54 -25.87 -2.24 10.71
CA ASN A 54 -26.81 -1.25 11.25
C ASN A 54 -26.10 0.04 11.68
N ASN A 55 -24.78 0.00 11.85
CA ASN A 55 -23.96 1.13 12.26
C ASN A 55 -23.91 2.22 11.17
N ALA A 56 -24.09 3.48 11.58
CA ALA A 56 -24.18 4.62 10.67
C ALA A 56 -22.87 4.91 9.93
N LEU A 57 -21.71 4.78 10.60
CA LEU A 57 -20.41 4.98 9.98
C LEU A 57 -20.20 4.01 8.81
N ILE A 58 -20.51 2.73 9.01
CA ILE A 58 -20.32 1.72 7.97
C ILE A 58 -21.25 1.95 6.78
N LYS A 59 -22.50 2.34 7.02
CA LYS A 59 -23.44 2.71 5.94
C LYS A 59 -22.91 3.89 5.13
N ASP A 60 -22.37 4.91 5.82
CA ASP A 60 -21.78 6.08 5.17
C ASP A 60 -20.54 5.68 4.33
N ILE A 61 -19.68 4.79 4.83
CA ILE A 61 -18.49 4.30 4.10
C ILE A 61 -18.88 3.48 2.86
N VAL A 62 -19.82 2.56 3.00
CA VAL A 62 -20.30 1.71 1.90
C VAL A 62 -21.04 2.53 0.84
N SER A 63 -21.80 3.55 1.24
CA SER A 63 -22.59 4.38 0.33
C SER A 63 -21.73 5.39 -0.44
N ASP A 64 -20.73 6.01 0.22
CA ASP A 64 -19.87 6.99 -0.46
C ASP A 64 -18.91 6.34 -1.44
N GLY A 65 -18.50 5.10 -1.19
CA GLY A 65 -17.48 4.41 -1.96
C GLY A 65 -16.13 5.12 -1.80
N GLY A 66 -15.18 4.51 -1.10
CA GLY A 66 -13.82 5.03 -1.13
C GLY A 66 -13.25 5.02 -2.55
N ASP A 67 -12.22 5.83 -2.80
CA ASP A 67 -11.54 5.87 -4.09
C ASP A 67 -10.18 5.18 -3.96
N ALA A 68 -9.92 4.17 -4.79
CA ALA A 68 -8.60 3.59 -4.98
C ALA A 68 -7.70 4.60 -5.72
N SER A 69 -7.34 5.69 -5.04
CA SER A 69 -6.40 6.66 -5.60
C SER A 69 -5.08 5.96 -5.89
N LYS A 70 -4.44 6.27 -7.02
CA LYS A 70 -3.12 5.73 -7.42
C LYS A 70 -2.04 5.92 -6.33
N GLU A 71 -2.26 6.86 -5.42
CA GLU A 71 -1.39 7.09 -4.26
C GLU A 71 -1.53 6.01 -3.18
N LEU A 72 -2.74 5.48 -2.93
CA LEU A 72 -2.96 4.37 -2.01
C LEU A 72 -2.32 3.08 -2.54
N GLU A 73 -2.41 2.82 -3.85
CA GLU A 73 -1.80 1.64 -4.47
C GLU A 73 -0.26 1.63 -4.38
N LYS A 74 0.37 2.80 -4.25
CA LYS A 74 1.83 2.94 -4.11
C LYS A 74 2.29 2.91 -2.66
N ALA A 75 1.38 3.01 -1.69
CA ALA A 75 1.72 3.05 -0.29
C ALA A 75 2.37 1.73 0.15
N SER A 76 3.44 1.82 0.95
CA SER A 76 4.07 0.62 1.51
C SER A 76 3.16 -0.02 2.57
N GLN A 77 3.43 -1.29 2.91
CA GLN A 77 2.73 -1.96 4.01
C GLN A 77 2.79 -1.14 5.32
N ALA A 78 3.94 -0.53 5.61
CA ALA A 78 4.12 0.29 6.80
C ALA A 78 3.28 1.58 6.77
N ASP A 79 3.09 2.18 5.59
CA ASP A 79 2.26 3.37 5.44
C ASP A 79 0.78 3.03 5.60
N ALA A 80 0.35 1.90 5.05
CA ALA A 80 -1.02 1.41 5.21
C ALA A 80 -1.33 1.03 6.68
N GLU A 81 -0.39 0.39 7.39
CA GLU A 81 -0.52 0.12 8.83
C GLU A 81 -0.58 1.42 9.65
N LYS A 82 0.23 2.44 9.33
CA LYS A 82 0.15 3.76 9.97
C LYS A 82 -1.19 4.45 9.71
N ALA A 83 -1.70 4.37 8.49
CA ALA A 83 -3.02 4.91 8.13
C ALA A 83 -4.13 4.25 8.96
N LEU A 84 -4.13 2.92 9.07
CA LEU A 84 -5.11 2.18 9.88
C LEU A 84 -5.04 2.55 11.37
N ASN A 85 -3.84 2.73 11.94
CA ASN A 85 -3.69 3.23 13.32
C ASN A 85 -4.28 4.64 13.48
N ARG A 86 -4.02 5.53 12.52
CA ARG A 86 -4.55 6.90 12.55
C ARG A 86 -6.08 6.91 12.43
N ILE A 87 -6.65 6.08 11.57
CA ILE A 87 -8.09 5.86 11.43
C ILE A 87 -8.67 5.39 12.77
N ALA A 88 -8.05 4.40 13.40
CA ALA A 88 -8.50 3.87 14.68
C ALA A 88 -8.52 4.94 15.78
N THR A 89 -7.49 5.78 15.87
CA THR A 89 -7.46 6.93 16.79
C THR A 89 -8.58 7.92 16.50
N ILE A 90 -8.74 8.34 15.24
CA ILE A 90 -9.77 9.31 14.83
C ILE A 90 -11.17 8.81 15.20
N VAL A 91 -11.46 7.56 14.87
CA VAL A 91 -12.79 6.96 15.10
C VAL A 91 -13.03 6.78 16.59
N ALA A 92 -12.04 6.35 17.37
CA ALA A 92 -12.17 6.23 18.82
C ALA A 92 -12.38 7.57 19.52
N GLU A 93 -11.65 8.61 19.13
CA GLU A 93 -11.73 9.93 19.74
C GLU A 93 -13.01 10.68 19.35
N LYS A 94 -13.44 10.58 18.09
CA LYS A 94 -14.52 11.43 17.55
C LYS A 94 -15.88 10.74 17.44
N LEU A 95 -15.89 9.42 17.27
CA LEU A 95 -17.12 8.63 17.05
C LEU A 95 -17.40 7.68 18.22
N GLY A 96 -16.34 7.11 18.82
CA GLY A 96 -16.41 6.29 20.03
C GLY A 96 -16.09 4.82 19.78
N ALA A 97 -16.13 4.04 20.86
CA ALA A 97 -15.71 2.64 20.84
C ALA A 97 -16.63 1.72 20.03
N GLU A 98 -17.93 2.04 19.94
CA GLU A 98 -18.90 1.25 19.16
C GLU A 98 -18.66 1.38 17.65
N ASP A 99 -18.42 2.59 17.17
CA ASP A 99 -18.08 2.84 15.77
C ASP A 99 -16.71 2.26 15.40
N LEU A 100 -15.74 2.31 16.33
CA LEU A 100 -14.44 1.66 16.14
C LEU A 100 -14.59 0.13 16.04
N ALA A 101 -15.39 -0.48 16.90
CA ALA A 101 -15.64 -1.92 16.86
C ALA A 101 -16.30 -2.32 15.54
N ALA A 102 -17.33 -1.59 15.11
CA ALA A 102 -17.99 -1.82 13.84
C ALA A 102 -17.04 -1.65 12.64
N LEU A 103 -16.13 -0.67 12.69
CA LEU A 103 -15.13 -0.44 11.65
C LEU A 103 -14.08 -1.54 11.61
N LYS A 104 -13.64 -2.03 12.78
CA LYS A 104 -12.73 -3.18 12.88
C LYS A 104 -13.37 -4.43 12.29
N ASP A 105 -14.62 -4.73 12.66
CA ASP A 105 -15.33 -5.91 12.16
C ASP A 105 -15.53 -5.84 10.64
N PHE A 106 -15.87 -4.65 10.14
CA PHE A 106 -15.96 -4.40 8.70
C PHE A 106 -14.62 -4.61 7.98
N ALA A 107 -13.54 -4.01 8.49
CA ALA A 107 -12.19 -4.14 7.94
C ALA A 107 -11.72 -5.60 7.90
N LEU A 108 -11.92 -6.35 8.98
CA LEU A 108 -11.57 -7.77 9.04
C LEU A 108 -12.44 -8.63 8.12
N SER A 109 -13.73 -8.33 7.99
CA SER A 109 -14.62 -9.04 7.05
C SER A 109 -14.20 -8.84 5.61
N VAL A 110 -13.87 -7.60 5.22
CA VAL A 110 -13.35 -7.28 3.89
C VAL A 110 -12.02 -7.98 3.67
N GLY A 111 -11.08 -7.90 4.62
CA GLY A 111 -9.77 -8.53 4.51
C GLY A 111 -9.85 -10.06 4.37
N ASN A 112 -10.69 -10.73 5.15
CA ASN A 112 -10.92 -12.17 5.03
C ASN A 112 -11.53 -12.56 3.68
N SER A 113 -12.42 -11.73 3.13
CA SER A 113 -13.03 -11.97 1.82
C SER A 113 -12.02 -11.84 0.67
N VAL A 114 -11.09 -10.89 0.77
CA VAL A 114 -10.00 -10.72 -0.19
C VAL A 114 -9.01 -11.89 -0.09
N ALA A 115 -8.54 -12.19 1.12
CA ALA A 115 -7.54 -13.25 1.32
C ALA A 115 -8.07 -14.63 0.90
N SER A 116 -9.34 -14.93 1.16
CA SER A 116 -9.97 -16.18 0.72
C SER A 116 -10.25 -16.25 -0.79
N ALA A 117 -10.23 -15.11 -1.49
CA ALA A 117 -10.42 -15.06 -2.94
C ALA A 117 -9.19 -15.53 -3.70
N ALA A 118 -8.02 -15.69 -3.07
CA ALA A 118 -6.81 -16.24 -3.69
C ALA A 118 -6.88 -17.76 -4.01
N ARG A 119 -8.01 -18.42 -3.72
CA ARG A 119 -8.19 -19.86 -3.93
C ARG A 119 -8.38 -20.25 -5.41
N GLU A 120 -7.34 -20.72 -6.09
CA GLU A 120 -7.51 -21.60 -7.26
C GLU A 120 -7.77 -23.04 -6.80
N HIS A 121 -8.53 -23.80 -7.59
CA HIS A 121 -8.91 -25.20 -7.35
C HIS A 121 -7.72 -26.05 -6.83
N GLY A 122 -7.68 -26.34 -5.53
CA GLY A 122 -6.65 -27.18 -4.93
C GLY A 122 -6.80 -27.36 -3.43
N THR A 123 -6.51 -28.55 -2.93
CA THR A 123 -6.52 -28.94 -1.51
C THR A 123 -5.33 -28.32 -0.77
N GLY A 124 -5.48 -27.07 -0.32
CA GLY A 124 -4.58 -26.36 0.58
C GLY A 124 -5.33 -25.39 1.50
N ASP A 125 -4.64 -24.88 2.52
CA ASP A 125 -5.15 -23.84 3.44
C ASP A 125 -5.67 -22.64 2.64
N ALA A 126 -6.83 -22.10 3.03
CA ALA A 126 -7.56 -21.09 2.26
C ALA A 126 -6.95 -19.68 2.30
N ILE A 127 -5.96 -19.44 3.18
CA ILE A 127 -5.31 -18.15 3.44
C ILE A 127 -3.84 -18.43 3.74
N SER A 128 -2.91 -17.70 3.12
CA SER A 128 -1.47 -17.86 3.38
C SER A 128 -1.08 -17.40 4.80
N ASP A 129 0.04 -17.91 5.33
CA ASP A 129 0.55 -17.47 6.63
C ASP A 129 0.86 -15.97 6.68
N LYS A 130 1.23 -15.38 5.53
CA LYS A 130 1.50 -13.95 5.39
C LYS A 130 0.23 -13.12 5.47
N GLU A 131 -0.85 -13.56 4.85
CA GLU A 131 -2.15 -12.90 4.93
C GLU A 131 -2.77 -13.05 6.32
N LYS A 132 -2.62 -14.22 6.96
CA LYS A 132 -3.00 -14.42 8.37
C LYS A 132 -2.26 -13.43 9.28
N ALA A 133 -0.96 -13.25 9.06
CA ALA A 133 -0.16 -12.27 9.80
C ALA A 133 -0.59 -10.81 9.52
N ALA A 134 -0.90 -10.49 8.26
CA ALA A 134 -1.41 -9.18 7.86
C ALA A 134 -2.76 -8.85 8.52
N LEU A 135 -3.70 -9.80 8.55
CA LEU A 135 -4.99 -9.66 9.24
C LEU A 135 -4.80 -9.48 10.75
N SER A 136 -3.86 -10.21 11.36
CA SER A 136 -3.49 -10.04 12.78
C SER A 136 -2.92 -8.64 13.06
N ASN A 137 -2.13 -8.09 12.13
CA ASN A 137 -1.60 -6.73 12.24
C ASN A 137 -2.71 -5.68 12.10
N ILE A 138 -3.65 -5.86 11.16
CA ILE A 138 -4.83 -4.98 11.01
C ILE A 138 -5.66 -4.98 12.29
N GLU A 139 -5.94 -6.16 12.84
CA GLU A 139 -6.65 -6.29 14.11
C GLU A 139 -5.91 -5.54 15.24
N ARG A 140 -4.59 -5.66 15.31
CA ARG A 140 -3.78 -4.97 16.31
C ARG A 140 -3.77 -3.45 16.11
N ALA A 141 -3.65 -2.98 14.88
CA ALA A 141 -3.63 -1.55 14.54
C ALA A 141 -4.97 -0.88 14.87
N MET A 142 -6.08 -1.61 14.66
CA MET A 142 -7.43 -1.11 14.93
C MET A 142 -7.89 -1.30 16.37
N LYS A 143 -7.18 -2.12 17.15
CA LYS A 143 -7.35 -2.20 18.60
C LYS A 143 -6.58 -1.05 19.21
N VAL A 144 -7.27 0.07 19.46
CA VAL A 144 -6.66 1.26 20.07
C VAL A 144 -5.82 0.85 21.28
N SER A 145 -4.50 0.99 21.14
CA SER A 145 -3.60 1.07 22.27
C SER A 145 -3.50 2.56 22.60
N VAL A 146 -4.38 3.03 23.49
CA VAL A 146 -4.05 4.25 24.23
C VAL A 146 -2.73 3.94 24.92
N ALA A 147 -1.69 4.69 24.57
CA ALA A 147 -0.34 4.51 25.07
C ALA A 147 -0.34 4.28 26.60
N ALA A 148 0.02 3.07 27.01
CA ALA A 148 0.42 2.80 28.38
C ALA A 148 1.83 3.37 28.59
N ALA A 149 1.91 4.59 29.13
CA ALA A 149 3.02 4.98 30.00
C ALA A 149 3.03 4.05 31.26
N PRO A 150 4.19 3.80 31.89
CA PRO A 150 4.43 2.60 32.66
C PRO A 150 3.63 2.54 33.97
N ALA A 151 2.96 1.42 34.22
CA ALA A 151 2.26 1.15 35.47
C ALA A 151 3.25 0.86 36.63
N PRO A 152 3.05 1.44 37.83
CA PRO A 152 3.63 0.91 39.06
C PRO A 152 2.70 -0.14 39.68
N GLY A 153 3.26 -1.32 39.97
CA GLY A 153 2.85 -2.19 41.08
C GLY A 153 1.49 -2.90 40.98
N ILE A 154 1.49 -4.15 40.48
CA ILE A 154 0.41 -5.10 40.79
C ILE A 154 0.79 -5.86 42.06
N ALA A 155 0.05 -5.56 43.13
CA ALA A 155 -0.02 -6.33 44.36
C ALA A 155 -0.62 -7.72 44.11
N LYS A 156 -0.08 -8.72 44.80
CA LYS A 156 -0.52 -10.12 44.78
C LYS A 156 -1.92 -10.27 45.41
N PRO A 157 -2.79 -11.19 44.93
CA PRO A 157 -4.02 -11.51 45.63
C PRO A 157 -3.75 -12.46 46.82
N SER A 158 -4.13 -12.02 48.03
CA SER A 158 -4.26 -12.89 49.21
C SER A 158 -5.56 -13.69 49.11
N VAL A 159 -5.44 -15.02 49.07
CA VAL A 159 -6.56 -15.92 49.33
C VAL A 159 -6.68 -16.13 50.83
N THR A 160 -7.80 -15.66 51.37
CA THR A 160 -8.34 -15.95 52.69
C THR A 160 -9.04 -17.32 52.66
N MET A 161 -8.55 -18.28 53.43
CA MET A 161 -9.28 -19.53 53.73
C MET A 161 -9.55 -19.61 55.23
N GLY A 162 -10.80 -19.92 55.54
CA GLY A 162 -11.41 -19.81 56.86
C GLY A 162 -10.95 -20.83 57.90
N LYS A 163 -11.26 -20.43 59.13
CA LYS A 163 -11.19 -21.10 60.43
C LYS A 163 -11.92 -22.46 60.46
N PRO A 164 -11.50 -23.39 61.34
CA PRO A 164 -12.44 -23.90 62.34
C PRO A 164 -11.87 -23.94 63.78
N ALA A 165 -12.79 -24.00 64.74
CA ALA A 165 -12.60 -23.91 66.20
C ALA A 165 -12.20 -25.27 66.87
N PRO A 166 -11.83 -25.30 68.17
CA PRO A 166 -10.95 -26.33 68.76
C PRO A 166 -11.57 -27.33 69.78
N ALA A 167 -10.75 -28.36 70.11
CA ALA A 167 -10.57 -29.12 71.38
C ALA A 167 -11.19 -30.55 71.49
N PRO A 168 -10.72 -31.47 72.39
CA PRO A 168 -9.50 -31.52 73.24
C PRO A 168 -8.73 -32.89 73.35
N ALA A 169 -7.52 -32.83 73.95
CA ALA A 169 -6.80 -33.78 74.84
C ALA A 169 -6.14 -35.12 74.36
N ALA A 170 -4.79 -35.09 74.26
CA ALA A 170 -3.69 -35.95 74.79
C ALA A 170 -3.89 -37.48 75.06
N PRO A 171 -2.88 -38.38 74.85
CA PRO A 171 -1.55 -38.30 75.49
C PRO A 171 -0.31 -38.69 74.66
N SER A 172 0.85 -38.35 75.24
CA SER A 172 2.24 -38.35 74.76
C SER A 172 2.87 -39.71 74.41
N ILE A 173 3.97 -39.69 73.61
CA ILE A 173 5.22 -40.52 73.59
C ILE A 173 5.82 -40.52 72.14
N PRO A 174 7.15 -40.55 71.84
CA PRO A 174 8.27 -39.68 72.21
C PRO A 174 8.99 -39.03 70.97
N VAL A 175 9.91 -38.12 71.25
CA VAL A 175 11.03 -37.54 70.45
C VAL A 175 11.35 -38.15 69.06
N LYS A 176 11.20 -37.33 68.00
CA LYS A 176 12.01 -37.24 66.75
C LYS A 176 11.44 -36.12 65.86
N ARG A 177 11.80 -34.85 66.10
CA ARG A 177 11.27 -33.69 65.33
C ARG A 177 12.36 -32.77 64.76
N ASP A 178 13.59 -32.89 65.21
CA ASP A 178 14.67 -31.97 64.86
C ASP A 178 15.41 -32.37 63.56
N ASP A 179 15.48 -33.67 63.23
CA ASP A 179 16.10 -34.15 61.99
C ASP A 179 15.26 -33.85 60.73
N ASP A 180 13.93 -33.98 60.82
CA ASP A 180 13.00 -33.68 59.71
C ASP A 180 12.92 -32.18 59.38
N ALA A 181 13.04 -31.31 60.38
CA ALA A 181 13.06 -29.86 60.19
C ALA A 181 14.35 -29.39 59.52
N LYS A 182 15.49 -29.99 59.87
CA LYS A 182 16.79 -29.71 59.25
C LYS A 182 16.84 -30.19 57.80
N ALA A 183 16.37 -31.42 57.54
CA ALA A 183 16.30 -31.97 56.18
C ALA A 183 15.39 -31.16 55.25
N LYS A 184 14.26 -30.65 55.77
CA LYS A 184 13.37 -29.75 55.02
C LYS A 184 14.01 -28.40 54.72
N ALA A 185 14.71 -27.81 55.70
CA ALA A 185 15.41 -26.53 55.51
C ALA A 185 16.57 -26.64 54.49
N GLU A 186 17.32 -27.73 54.49
CA GLU A 186 18.36 -28.00 53.48
C GLU A 186 17.78 -28.24 52.08
N ALA A 187 16.64 -28.91 51.98
CA ALA A 187 15.94 -29.11 50.71
C ALA A 187 15.38 -27.79 50.14
N GLU A 188 14.80 -26.92 50.97
CA GLU A 188 14.33 -25.59 50.56
C GLU A 188 15.48 -24.66 50.17
N ALA A 189 16.61 -24.70 50.89
CA ALA A 189 17.81 -23.93 50.54
C ALA A 189 18.41 -24.39 49.20
N LYS A 190 18.47 -25.70 48.95
CA LYS A 190 18.93 -26.25 47.66
C LYS A 190 17.99 -25.88 46.52
N ALA A 191 16.68 -26.01 46.73
CA ALA A 191 15.67 -25.63 45.73
C ALA A 191 15.70 -24.13 45.41
N LYS A 192 15.93 -23.27 46.40
CA LYS A 192 16.08 -21.82 46.19
C LYS A 192 17.32 -21.49 45.37
N LYS A 193 18.46 -22.14 45.65
CA LYS A 193 19.71 -21.94 44.92
C LYS A 193 19.62 -22.44 43.47
N GLU A 194 18.95 -23.56 43.24
CA GLU A 194 18.67 -24.07 41.89
C GLU A 194 17.68 -23.18 41.11
N ALA A 195 16.68 -22.61 41.78
CA ALA A 195 15.75 -21.66 41.17
C ALA A 195 16.45 -20.34 40.79
N GLU A 196 17.37 -19.85 41.62
CA GLU A 196 18.17 -18.65 41.36
C GLU A 196 19.13 -18.86 40.18
N ALA A 197 19.81 -20.01 40.12
CA ALA A 197 20.66 -20.36 38.97
C ALA A 197 19.86 -20.51 37.66
N ARG A 198 18.63 -21.05 37.72
CA ARG A 198 17.73 -21.12 36.56
C ARG A 198 17.25 -19.74 36.12
N LEU A 199 16.97 -18.84 37.06
CA LEU A 199 16.56 -17.47 36.76
C LEU A 199 17.70 -16.66 36.14
N GLU A 200 18.93 -16.83 36.64
CA GLU A 200 20.12 -16.16 36.12
C GLU A 200 20.45 -16.66 34.70
N LYS A 201 20.40 -17.98 34.47
CA LYS A 201 20.51 -18.56 33.12
C LYS A 201 19.44 -18.01 32.17
N ALA A 202 18.18 -17.95 32.61
CA ALA A 202 17.08 -17.41 31.80
C ALA A 202 17.26 -15.92 31.48
N ARG A 203 17.85 -15.13 32.40
CA ARG A 203 18.20 -13.72 32.17
C ARG A 203 19.30 -13.58 31.12
N HIS A 204 20.37 -14.36 31.22
CA HIS A 204 21.45 -14.35 30.21
C HIS A 204 20.95 -14.76 28.83
N GLU A 205 20.09 -15.79 28.74
CA GLU A 205 19.48 -16.19 27.48
C GLU A 205 18.53 -15.12 26.91
N ALA A 206 17.77 -14.44 27.76
CA ALA A 206 16.91 -13.34 27.35
C ALA A 206 17.72 -12.13 26.86
N GLU A 207 18.82 -11.79 27.53
CA GLU A 207 19.71 -10.70 27.13
C GLU A 207 20.42 -11.01 25.81
N ALA A 208 20.91 -12.24 25.62
CA ALA A 208 21.48 -12.69 24.34
C ALA A 208 20.47 -12.58 23.18
N ARG A 209 19.22 -13.00 23.41
CA ARG A 209 18.13 -12.84 22.41
C ARG A 209 17.79 -11.38 22.13
N GLN A 210 17.84 -10.52 23.14
CA GLN A 210 17.64 -9.07 22.94
C GLN A 210 18.77 -8.45 22.12
N GLN A 211 20.03 -8.84 22.38
CA GLN A 211 21.18 -8.35 21.61
C GLN A 211 21.12 -8.84 20.15
N GLU A 212 20.77 -10.10 19.92
CA GLU A 212 20.60 -10.65 18.56
C GLU A 212 19.46 -9.96 17.81
N ALA A 213 18.33 -9.71 18.47
CA ALA A 213 17.19 -8.98 17.88
C ALA A 213 17.58 -7.53 17.53
N LYS A 214 18.35 -6.87 18.39
CA LYS A 214 18.84 -5.50 18.14
C LYS A 214 19.81 -5.47 16.95
N ALA A 215 20.79 -6.37 16.90
CA ALA A 215 21.72 -6.46 15.78
C ALA A 215 21.01 -6.75 14.45
N ARG A 216 19.99 -7.61 14.47
CA ARG A 216 19.16 -7.90 13.29
C ARG A 216 18.31 -6.69 12.86
N ALA A 217 17.78 -5.92 13.81
CA ALA A 217 17.04 -4.70 13.53
C ALA A 217 17.94 -3.61 12.92
N GLU A 218 19.15 -3.44 13.45
CA GLU A 218 20.15 -2.49 12.93
C GLU A 218 20.62 -2.89 11.52
N ALA A 219 20.88 -4.18 11.27
CA ALA A 219 21.20 -4.69 9.94
C ALA A 219 20.05 -4.49 8.94
N ALA A 220 18.81 -4.73 9.36
CA ALA A 220 17.63 -4.50 8.53
C ALA A 220 17.39 -3.00 8.23
N ALA A 221 17.68 -2.12 9.20
CA ALA A 221 17.59 -0.67 9.01
C ALA A 221 18.62 -0.20 7.97
N LYS A 222 19.87 -0.64 8.09
CA LYS A 222 20.94 -0.31 7.13
C LYS A 222 20.62 -0.82 5.72
N ALA A 223 20.12 -2.05 5.58
CA ALA A 223 19.72 -2.60 4.29
C ALA A 223 18.55 -1.82 3.66
N ARG A 224 17.62 -1.30 4.46
CA ARG A 224 16.51 -0.45 3.97
C ARG A 224 17.01 0.92 3.51
N GLU A 225 17.99 1.49 4.21
CA GLU A 225 18.61 2.77 3.82
C GLU A 225 19.36 2.64 2.49
N GLU A 226 20.17 1.59 2.34
CA GLU A 226 20.89 1.28 1.10
C GLU A 226 19.92 1.01 -0.08
N ALA A 227 18.85 0.26 0.16
CA ALA A 227 17.82 0.02 -0.85
C ALA A 227 17.05 1.30 -1.23
N ALA A 228 16.78 2.19 -0.27
CA ALA A 228 16.14 3.48 -0.53
C ALA A 228 17.05 4.41 -1.35
N ALA A 229 18.35 4.45 -1.04
CA ALA A 229 19.34 5.20 -1.81
C ALA A 229 19.44 4.70 -3.26
N ALA A 230 19.55 3.39 -3.45
CA ALA A 230 19.59 2.78 -4.79
C ALA A 230 18.32 3.04 -5.61
N LYS A 231 17.15 3.02 -4.96
CA LYS A 231 15.87 3.34 -5.62
C LYS A 231 15.81 4.81 -6.02
N ALA A 232 16.23 5.72 -5.15
CA ALA A 232 16.26 7.16 -5.44
C ALA A 232 17.18 7.49 -6.61
N GLU A 233 18.35 6.84 -6.69
CA GLU A 233 19.28 6.98 -7.81
C GLU A 233 18.68 6.47 -9.13
N ALA A 234 18.01 5.32 -9.11
CA ALA A 234 17.33 4.78 -10.28
C ALA A 234 16.16 5.68 -10.76
N GLU A 235 15.36 6.21 -9.83
CA GLU A 235 14.26 7.13 -10.15
C GLU A 235 14.78 8.47 -10.69
N ALA A 236 15.91 8.98 -10.18
CA ALA A 236 16.56 10.18 -10.70
C ALA A 236 17.02 9.99 -12.15
N LYS A 237 17.69 8.87 -12.45
CA LYS A 237 18.15 8.54 -13.80
C LYS A 237 17.00 8.37 -14.79
N ALA A 238 15.93 7.67 -14.38
CA ALA A 238 14.74 7.51 -15.21
C ALA A 238 14.05 8.85 -15.51
N ARG A 239 14.06 9.79 -14.55
CA ARG A 239 13.50 11.14 -14.75
C ARG A 239 14.34 11.97 -15.73
N GLU A 240 15.66 11.84 -15.69
CA GLU A 240 16.56 12.49 -16.64
C GLU A 240 16.35 11.97 -18.06
N GLU A 241 16.29 10.64 -18.23
CA GLU A 241 16.02 10.00 -19.53
C GLU A 241 14.64 10.39 -20.09
N ALA A 242 13.61 10.44 -19.24
CA ALA A 242 12.28 10.89 -19.63
C ALA A 242 12.24 12.37 -20.02
N ALA A 243 12.99 13.23 -19.32
CA ALA A 243 13.11 14.65 -19.66
C ALA A 243 13.84 14.84 -21.00
N ALA A 244 14.90 14.07 -21.26
CA ALA A 244 15.60 14.08 -22.54
C ALA A 244 14.71 13.61 -23.70
N ALA A 245 13.93 12.55 -23.50
CA ALA A 245 12.97 12.06 -24.50
C ALA A 245 11.85 13.07 -24.79
N ALA A 246 11.32 13.74 -23.75
CA ALA A 246 10.31 14.79 -23.92
C ALA A 246 10.87 16.01 -24.67
N ALA A 247 12.10 16.42 -24.39
CA ALA A 247 12.77 17.50 -25.11
C ALA A 247 12.99 17.14 -26.60
N ALA A 248 13.38 15.90 -26.90
CA ALA A 248 13.54 15.42 -28.27
C ALA A 248 12.20 15.39 -29.02
N ALA A 249 11.11 14.95 -28.37
CA ALA A 249 9.77 14.95 -28.95
C ALA A 249 9.25 16.38 -29.22
N ALA A 250 9.50 17.31 -28.30
CA ALA A 250 9.15 18.72 -28.49
C ALA A 250 9.94 19.36 -29.65
N ALA A 251 11.22 19.05 -29.78
CA ALA A 251 12.04 19.51 -30.90
C ALA A 251 11.55 18.94 -32.25
N ALA A 252 11.16 17.66 -32.28
CA ALA A 252 10.57 17.04 -33.48
C ALA A 252 9.22 17.66 -33.85
N ALA A 253 8.36 17.95 -32.86
CA ALA A 253 7.09 18.62 -33.08
C ALA A 253 7.26 20.07 -33.59
N ALA A 254 8.24 20.80 -33.07
CA ALA A 254 8.57 22.14 -33.55
C ALA A 254 9.12 22.12 -34.99
N ALA A 255 9.90 21.10 -35.36
CA ALA A 255 10.36 20.90 -36.73
C ALA A 255 9.24 20.50 -37.70
N ALA A 256 8.18 19.87 -37.21
CA ALA A 256 7.01 19.45 -37.99
C ALA A 256 5.91 20.53 -38.10
N ALA A 257 6.11 21.73 -37.54
CA ALA A 257 5.13 22.81 -37.66
C ALA A 257 4.90 23.18 -39.14
N PRO A 258 3.64 23.34 -39.58
CA PRO A 258 3.33 23.60 -40.98
C PRO A 258 3.90 24.95 -41.41
N LYS A 259 4.90 24.93 -42.30
CA LYS A 259 5.52 26.15 -42.87
C LYS A 259 4.54 27.00 -43.68
N TYR A 260 3.47 26.40 -44.18
CA TYR A 260 2.46 27.05 -45.01
C TYR A 260 1.08 26.84 -44.41
N THR A 261 0.46 27.91 -43.91
CA THR A 261 -0.84 27.89 -43.23
C THR A 261 -1.94 28.59 -44.03
N GLN A 262 -1.58 29.32 -45.09
CA GLN A 262 -2.52 29.99 -45.98
C GLN A 262 -2.36 29.48 -47.40
N PHE A 263 -3.48 29.18 -48.05
CA PHE A 263 -3.53 28.69 -49.41
C PHE A 263 -4.42 29.61 -50.25
N ILE A 264 -3.99 29.93 -51.46
CA ILE A 264 -4.72 30.79 -52.38
C ILE A 264 -5.59 29.99 -53.36
N ALA A 265 -5.27 28.71 -53.59
CA ALA A 265 -6.00 27.83 -54.48
C ALA A 265 -5.68 26.35 -54.22
N GLU A 266 -6.46 25.46 -54.81
CA GLU A 266 -6.13 24.06 -55.01
C GLU A 266 -6.05 23.76 -56.50
N HIS A 267 -5.07 22.95 -56.91
CA HIS A 267 -4.82 22.61 -58.30
C HIS A 267 -4.78 21.10 -58.48
N THR A 268 -5.71 20.55 -59.26
CA THR A 268 -5.65 19.16 -59.70
C THR A 268 -4.69 19.04 -60.88
N VAL A 269 -3.59 18.32 -60.68
CA VAL A 269 -2.57 18.04 -61.69
C VAL A 269 -3.20 17.33 -62.88
N LYS A 270 -2.90 17.81 -64.09
CA LYS A 270 -3.33 17.22 -65.36
C LYS A 270 -2.16 16.57 -66.07
N ALA A 271 -2.46 15.76 -67.09
CA ALA A 271 -1.44 15.16 -67.94
C ALA A 271 -0.62 16.26 -68.64
N GLY A 272 0.70 16.23 -68.47
CA GLY A 272 1.63 17.21 -69.04
C GLY A 272 1.99 18.38 -68.11
N ASP A 273 1.36 18.49 -66.94
CA ASP A 273 1.75 19.51 -65.96
C ASP A 273 3.11 19.18 -65.31
N ASN A 274 3.84 20.23 -64.93
CA ASN A 274 4.99 20.14 -64.03
C ASN A 274 4.93 21.28 -62.99
N LEU A 275 5.67 21.13 -61.90
CA LEU A 275 5.62 22.10 -60.80
C LEU A 275 6.04 23.52 -61.19
N SER A 276 6.94 23.67 -62.17
CA SER A 276 7.35 24.98 -62.69
C SER A 276 6.20 25.67 -63.41
N PHE A 277 5.46 24.98 -64.28
CA PHE A 277 4.29 25.53 -64.97
C PHE A 277 3.14 25.84 -64.02
N ILE A 278 2.92 24.99 -63.01
CA ILE A 278 1.92 25.27 -61.97
C ILE A 278 2.34 26.51 -61.16
N SER A 279 3.62 26.63 -60.77
CA SER A 279 4.16 27.81 -60.10
C SER A 279 3.98 29.08 -60.94
N GLU A 280 4.28 29.03 -62.23
CA GLU A 280 4.11 30.16 -63.14
C GLU A 280 2.64 30.58 -63.25
N LYS A 281 1.72 29.62 -63.33
CA LYS A 281 0.29 29.87 -63.41
C LYS A 281 -0.26 30.62 -62.19
N TYR A 282 0.21 30.31 -60.98
CA TYR A 282 -0.35 30.89 -59.75
C TYR A 282 0.48 32.03 -59.17
N TYR A 283 1.80 32.04 -59.38
CA TYR A 283 2.71 33.06 -58.84
C TYR A 283 3.31 33.97 -59.91
N GLY A 284 3.00 33.75 -61.18
CA GLY A 284 3.56 34.52 -62.30
C GLY A 284 5.04 34.22 -62.58
N THR A 285 5.64 33.23 -61.89
CA THR A 285 7.04 32.84 -62.09
C THR A 285 7.26 31.36 -61.81
N GLN A 286 8.13 30.73 -62.61
CA GLN A 286 8.56 29.34 -62.40
C GLN A 286 9.49 29.20 -61.18
N ALA A 287 10.09 30.29 -60.69
CA ALA A 287 11.11 30.26 -59.63
C ALA A 287 10.61 29.68 -58.29
N ASN A 288 9.30 29.73 -58.05
CA ASN A 288 8.68 29.33 -56.78
C ASN A 288 8.21 27.87 -56.75
N PHE A 289 8.57 27.06 -57.76
CA PHE A 289 8.23 25.63 -57.80
C PHE A 289 8.71 24.84 -56.58
N ARG A 290 9.85 25.22 -55.98
CA ARG A 290 10.37 24.61 -54.75
C ARG A 290 9.47 24.84 -53.55
N ILE A 291 8.93 26.06 -53.43
CA ILE A 291 7.99 26.41 -52.35
C ILE A 291 6.68 25.62 -52.53
N LEU A 292 6.20 25.52 -53.77
CA LEU A 292 5.04 24.70 -54.10
C LEU A 292 5.26 23.22 -53.76
N TYR A 293 6.44 22.68 -54.06
CA TYR A 293 6.81 21.32 -53.66
C TYR A 293 6.86 21.15 -52.15
N GLU A 294 7.56 22.02 -51.43
CA GLU A 294 7.68 21.91 -49.97
C GLU A 294 6.30 21.94 -49.28
N ALA A 295 5.37 22.76 -49.76
CA ALA A 295 4.01 22.82 -49.24
C ALA A 295 3.15 21.57 -49.52
N ASN A 296 3.56 20.74 -50.49
CA ASN A 296 2.82 19.56 -50.95
C ASN A 296 3.66 18.28 -50.90
N LYS A 297 4.76 18.29 -50.15
CA LYS A 297 5.69 17.16 -50.11
C LYS A 297 5.00 15.89 -49.64
N ASP A 298 4.00 16.00 -48.76
CA ASP A 298 3.19 14.87 -48.31
C ASP A 298 2.35 14.22 -49.43
N VAL A 299 2.00 14.97 -50.47
CA VAL A 299 1.21 14.49 -51.63
C VAL A 299 2.10 14.03 -52.79
N ILE A 300 3.23 14.72 -52.99
CA ILE A 300 4.17 14.47 -54.10
C ILE A 300 5.16 13.36 -53.74
N GLY A 301 5.50 13.21 -52.46
CA GLY A 301 6.54 12.31 -51.96
C GLY A 301 7.95 12.91 -52.09
N ASP A 302 8.98 12.08 -51.93
CA ASP A 302 10.37 12.53 -51.88
C ASP A 302 10.95 13.00 -53.22
N ASN A 303 10.27 12.66 -54.33
CA ASN A 303 10.71 13.03 -55.67
C ASN A 303 9.83 14.13 -56.27
N MET A 304 10.35 15.35 -56.24
CA MET A 304 9.69 16.56 -56.74
C MET A 304 9.35 16.51 -58.23
N ASN A 305 10.05 15.70 -59.04
CA ASN A 305 9.79 15.59 -60.48
C ASN A 305 8.66 14.61 -60.81
N LEU A 306 8.12 13.89 -59.82
CA LEU A 306 7.18 12.79 -60.03
C LEU A 306 5.77 13.18 -59.55
N ILE A 307 5.15 14.13 -60.25
CA ILE A 307 3.73 14.46 -60.06
C ILE A 307 2.86 13.63 -61.02
N LYS A 308 1.70 13.18 -60.53
CA LYS A 308 0.77 12.31 -61.26
C LYS A 308 -0.53 13.05 -61.54
N PRO A 309 -1.12 12.88 -62.74
CA PRO A 309 -2.46 13.40 -63.01
C PRO A 309 -3.48 12.93 -61.97
N GLY A 310 -4.36 13.84 -61.54
CA GLY A 310 -5.35 13.60 -60.50
C GLY A 310 -4.90 13.95 -59.08
N GLN A 311 -3.60 14.21 -58.84
CA GLN A 311 -3.14 14.73 -57.55
C GLN A 311 -3.67 16.15 -57.32
N VAL A 312 -4.17 16.45 -56.13
CA VAL A 312 -4.60 17.79 -55.74
C VAL A 312 -3.47 18.45 -54.94
N LEU A 313 -2.89 19.51 -55.48
CA LEU A 313 -1.84 20.30 -54.85
C LEU A 313 -2.45 21.58 -54.28
N LYS A 314 -2.15 21.87 -53.01
CA LYS A 314 -2.51 23.12 -52.35
C LYS A 314 -1.51 24.19 -52.71
N ILE A 315 -1.97 25.33 -53.19
CA ILE A 315 -1.11 26.43 -53.63
C ILE A 315 -0.92 27.39 -52.44
N PRO A 316 0.25 27.38 -51.76
CA PRO A 316 0.47 28.25 -50.62
C PRO A 316 0.46 29.73 -51.01
N LYS A 317 0.15 30.59 -50.06
CA LYS A 317 0.39 32.03 -50.19
C LYS A 317 1.88 32.30 -49.93
N LEU A 318 2.57 32.94 -50.89
CA LEU A 318 3.97 33.36 -50.78
C LEU A 318 4.14 34.59 -49.89
#